data_AF-A0A6P5RMX7-F1
#
_entry.id   AF-A0A6P5RMX7-F1
#
_cell.length_a   1.000
_cell.length_b   1.000
_cell.length_c   1.000
_cell.angle_alpha   90.00
_cell.angle_beta   90.00
_cell.angle_gamma   90.00
#
_symmetry.space_group_name_H-M   'P 1'
#
loop_
_entity.id
_entity.type
_entity.pdbx_description
1 polymer ?
#
loop_
_entity_poly.entity_id
_entity_poly.type
_entity_poly.pdbx_seq_one_letter_code
_entity_poly.pdbx_strand_id
1 'polypeptide(L)'
;MNKLKISYDSLQDNHDQDLFLHVACFFIGKDEDVTMKILDGCDFHTTVGIQNLIDICLVAKDGDNKLKMHQMIRDMGREIVRLESKEPEKCSRLRYRKDSLNVLREKNGSKKIEGLALHMYHVETPSGNTNKILDLSGSCILTETGDFSLVPNLERLILEDC
;
A
#
# COMPACT_ATOMS: atom_id res chain seq x y z
N MET A 1 21.99 -10.50 5.64
CA MET A 1 20.82 -9.68 6.01
C MET A 1 20.95 -8.93 7.33
N ASN A 2 22.02 -9.10 8.11
CA ASN A 2 22.01 -8.66 9.53
C ASN A 2 22.35 -7.19 9.79
N LYS A 3 23.03 -6.46 8.90
CA LYS A 3 23.40 -5.05 9.19
C LYS A 3 22.27 -4.04 8.90
N LEU A 4 21.50 -4.26 7.84
CA LEU A 4 20.44 -3.31 7.43
C LEU A 4 19.23 -3.36 8.38
N LYS A 5 18.94 -4.54 8.93
CA LYS A 5 17.81 -4.73 9.85
C LYS A 5 18.02 -4.04 11.20
N ILE A 6 19.27 -3.70 11.57
CA ILE A 6 19.58 -3.01 12.84
C ILE A 6 18.86 -1.65 12.91
N SER A 7 18.86 -0.87 11.83
CA SER A 7 18.17 0.43 11.80
C SER A 7 16.66 0.26 11.94
N TYR A 8 16.07 -0.74 11.29
CA TYR A 8 14.65 -1.07 11.44
C TYR A 8 14.31 -1.56 12.86
N ASP A 9 15.13 -2.47 13.41
CA ASP A 9 14.96 -3.01 14.76
C ASP A 9 15.19 -1.95 15.85
N SER A 10 15.87 -0.83 15.52
CA SER A 10 16.08 0.29 16.43
C SER A 10 14.91 1.27 16.52
N LEU A 11 13.91 1.14 15.64
CA LEU A 11 12.65 1.89 15.74
C LEU A 11 11.94 1.51 17.04
N GLN A 12 11.71 2.51 17.90
CA GLN A 12 11.11 2.30 19.23
C GLN A 12 9.60 2.09 19.17
N ASP A 13 8.96 2.62 18.12
CA ASP A 13 7.52 2.54 17.92
C ASP A 13 7.20 1.47 16.85
N ASN A 14 6.32 0.53 17.20
CA ASN A 14 5.79 -0.46 16.26
C ASN A 14 5.06 0.22 15.10
N HIS A 15 4.45 1.38 15.38
CA HIS A 15 3.80 2.19 14.38
C HIS A 15 4.78 2.65 13.28
N ASP A 16 5.99 3.09 13.64
CA ASP A 16 7.01 3.50 12.66
C ASP A 16 7.54 2.31 11.85
N GLN A 17 7.60 1.12 12.47
CA GLN A 17 7.92 -0.12 11.78
C GLN A 17 6.87 -0.47 10.75
N ASP A 18 5.58 -0.39 11.09
CA ASP A 18 4.49 -0.64 10.17
C ASP A 18 4.49 0.38 9.02
N LEU A 19 4.68 1.67 9.34
CA LEU A 19 4.81 2.73 8.36
C LEU A 19 5.95 2.46 7.37
N PHE A 20 7.11 2.03 7.87
CA PHE A 20 8.23 1.61 7.02
C PHE A 20 7.82 0.50 6.05
N LEU A 21 7.11 -0.52 6.52
CA LEU A 21 6.64 -1.63 5.68
C LEU A 21 5.62 -1.17 4.64
N HIS A 22 4.70 -0.25 4.98
CA HIS A 22 3.78 0.36 4.02
C HIS A 22 4.53 1.10 2.91
N VAL A 23 5.52 1.93 3.27
CA VAL A 23 6.32 2.66 2.28
C VAL A 23 7.08 1.69 1.38
N ALA A 24 7.79 0.72 1.96
CA ALA A 24 8.56 -0.28 1.21
C ALA A 24 7.71 -1.09 0.21
N CYS A 25 6.47 -1.41 0.60
CA CYS A 25 5.56 -2.20 -0.21
C CYS A 25 4.84 -1.39 -1.28
N PHE A 26 4.34 -0.20 -0.96
CA PHE A 26 3.33 0.50 -1.78
C PHE A 26 3.68 1.93 -2.20
N PHE A 27 4.39 2.69 -1.37
CA PHE A 27 4.48 4.16 -1.55
C PHE A 27 5.82 4.67 -2.10
N ILE A 28 6.76 3.79 -2.47
CA ILE A 28 7.98 4.24 -3.15
C ILE A 28 7.65 4.93 -4.47
N GLY A 29 8.18 6.14 -4.66
CA GLY A 29 7.96 6.99 -5.82
C GLY A 29 6.65 7.76 -5.77
N LYS A 30 5.87 7.64 -4.70
CA LYS A 30 4.70 8.48 -4.43
C LYS A 30 5.13 9.75 -3.70
N ASP A 31 4.39 10.81 -3.94
CA ASP A 31 4.52 12.07 -3.22
C ASP A 31 4.25 11.85 -1.71
N GLU A 32 5.04 12.51 -0.86
CA GLU A 32 4.95 12.39 0.60
C GLU A 32 3.60 12.88 1.12
N ASP A 33 3.11 14.04 0.66
CA ASP A 33 1.85 14.62 1.15
C ASP A 33 0.65 13.74 0.79
N VAL A 34 0.68 13.14 -0.41
CA VAL A 34 -0.33 12.16 -0.82
C VAL A 34 -0.25 10.90 0.04
N THR A 35 0.96 10.42 0.34
CA THR A 35 1.17 9.24 1.17
C THR A 35 0.67 9.47 2.59
N MET A 36 1.02 10.61 3.19
CA MET A 36 0.59 10.98 4.54
C MET A 36 -0.94 11.06 4.61
N LYS A 37 -1.60 11.74 3.66
CA LYS A 37 -3.07 11.84 3.64
C LYS A 37 -3.77 10.49 3.60
N ILE A 38 -3.25 9.56 2.79
CA ILE A 38 -3.84 8.21 2.67
C ILE A 38 -3.71 7.45 3.98
N LEU A 39 -2.51 7.46 4.56
CA LEU A 39 -2.22 6.71 5.78
C LEU A 39 -2.85 7.36 7.02
N ASP A 40 -2.89 8.68 7.12
CA ASP A 40 -3.60 9.39 8.20
C ASP A 40 -5.11 9.10 8.17
N GLY A 41 -5.69 8.93 6.97
CA GLY A 41 -7.07 8.43 6.83
C GLY A 41 -7.26 6.97 7.31
N CYS A 42 -6.18 6.26 7.58
CA CYS A 42 -6.13 4.94 8.22
C CYS A 42 -5.57 5.01 9.65
N ASP A 43 -5.63 6.18 10.30
CA ASP A 43 -5.18 6.43 11.67
C ASP A 43 -3.66 6.21 11.92
N PHE A 44 -2.84 6.33 10.88
CA PHE A 44 -1.37 6.17 10.96
C PHE A 44 -0.59 7.45 11.35
N HIS A 45 -1.23 8.55 11.76
CA HIS A 45 -0.56 9.77 12.30
C HIS A 45 0.88 10.05 11.77
N THR A 46 1.03 10.14 10.45
CA THR A 46 2.25 9.81 9.72
C THR A 46 3.33 10.87 9.74
N THR A 47 3.00 12.11 10.10
CA THR A 47 3.96 13.23 10.06
C THR A 47 5.20 12.95 10.89
N VAL A 48 5.03 12.45 12.13
CA VAL A 48 6.16 12.14 13.02
C VAL A 48 6.89 10.89 12.54
N GLY A 49 6.14 9.85 12.16
CA GLY A 49 6.73 8.58 11.74
C GLY A 49 7.58 8.69 10.47
N ILE A 50 7.13 9.42 9.45
CA ILE A 50 7.91 9.63 8.22
C ILE A 50 9.22 10.39 8.54
N GLN A 51 9.16 11.40 9.41
CA GLN A 51 10.36 12.12 9.85
C GLN A 51 11.34 11.20 10.60
N ASN A 52 10.84 10.37 11.52
CA ASN A 52 11.67 9.39 12.23
C ASN A 52 12.40 8.45 11.26
N LEU A 53 11.70 7.97 10.22
CA LEU A 53 12.29 7.11 9.19
C LEU A 53 13.35 7.82 8.33
N ILE A 54 13.19 9.12 8.10
CA ILE A 54 14.18 9.96 7.40
C ILE A 54 15.43 10.17 8.26
N ASP A 55 15.25 10.47 9.54
CA ASP A 55 16.35 10.79 10.47
C ASP A 55 17.35 9.63 10.63
N ILE A 56 16.88 8.38 10.48
CA ILE A 56 17.71 7.17 10.51
C ILE A 56 18.02 6.60 9.11
N CYS A 57 17.76 7.38 8.05
CA CYS A 57 18.07 7.04 6.66
C CYS A 57 17.38 5.78 6.12
N LEU A 58 16.22 5.38 6.68
CA LEU A 58 15.41 4.29 6.15
C LEU A 58 14.54 4.76 4.97
N VAL A 59 14.11 6.02 4.99
CA VAL A 59 13.37 6.70 3.93
C VAL A 59 14.11 7.98 3.54
N ALA A 60 13.95 8.41 2.31
CA ALA A 60 14.43 9.70 1.82
C ALA A 60 13.39 10.33 0.90
N LYS A 61 13.59 11.61 0.55
CA LYS A 61 12.78 12.33 -0.44
C LYS A 61 13.66 12.72 -1.61
N ASP A 62 13.11 12.65 -2.83
CA ASP A 62 13.76 13.28 -3.98
C ASP A 62 13.36 14.76 -4.11
N GLY A 63 13.92 15.43 -5.11
CA GLY A 63 13.63 16.84 -5.38
C GLY A 63 12.17 17.12 -5.78
N ASP A 64 11.39 16.10 -6.10
CA ASP A 64 9.97 16.20 -6.44
C ASP A 64 9.05 15.82 -5.26
N ASN A 65 9.58 15.81 -4.02
CA ASN A 65 8.85 15.38 -2.82
C ASN A 65 8.41 13.91 -2.82
N LYS A 66 9.01 13.06 -3.66
CA LYS A 66 8.64 11.64 -3.72
C LYS A 66 9.45 10.82 -2.74
N LEU A 67 8.77 9.93 -2.02
CA LEU A 67 9.40 8.98 -1.12
C LEU A 67 10.32 8.02 -1.89
N LYS A 68 11.53 7.86 -1.38
CA LYS A 68 12.56 6.95 -1.86
C LYS A 68 13.03 6.05 -0.73
N MET A 69 13.48 4.88 -1.12
CA MET A 69 14.26 3.99 -0.27
C MET A 69 15.42 3.46 -1.10
N HIS A 70 16.59 3.32 -0.48
CA HIS A 70 17.67 2.56 -1.10
C HIS A 70 17.18 1.15 -1.44
N GLN A 71 17.62 0.62 -2.59
CA GLN A 71 17.20 -0.69 -3.08
C GLN A 71 17.31 -1.78 -2.00
N MET A 72 18.43 -1.83 -1.27
CA MET A 72 18.63 -2.84 -0.24
C MET A 72 17.69 -2.67 0.97
N ILE A 73 17.37 -1.44 1.37
CA ILE A 73 16.45 -1.15 2.48
C ILE A 73 15.02 -1.53 2.09
N ARG A 74 14.61 -1.15 0.88
CA ARG A 74 13.32 -1.55 0.31
C ARG A 74 13.17 -3.06 0.23
N ASP A 75 14.18 -3.73 -0.31
CA ASP A 75 14.14 -5.17 -0.53
C ASP A 75 14.17 -5.91 0.82
N MET A 76 14.84 -5.35 1.83
CA MET A 76 14.73 -5.83 3.22
C MET A 76 13.32 -5.69 3.78
N GLY A 77 12.67 -4.53 3.67
CA GLY A 77 11.29 -4.35 4.15
C GLY A 77 10.30 -5.32 3.49
N ARG A 78 10.44 -5.53 2.19
CA ARG A 78 9.64 -6.53 1.45
C ARG A 78 9.93 -7.95 1.89
N GLU A 79 11.18 -8.26 2.21
CA GLU A 79 11.54 -9.57 2.74
C GLU A 79 10.93 -9.80 4.12
N ILE A 80 10.88 -8.79 5.00
CA ILE A 80 10.22 -8.90 6.31
C ILE A 80 8.77 -9.37 6.12
N VAL A 81 8.01 -8.70 5.25
CA VAL A 81 6.63 -9.09 4.92
C VAL A 81 6.57 -10.50 4.31
N ARG A 82 7.48 -10.82 3.39
CA ARG A 82 7.55 -12.15 2.74
C ARG A 82 7.86 -13.28 3.74
N LEU A 83 8.54 -12.98 4.84
CA LEU A 83 8.92 -13.97 5.85
C LEU A 83 7.83 -14.21 6.89
N GLU A 84 6.78 -13.38 6.94
CA GLU A 84 5.62 -13.62 7.81
C GLU A 84 4.91 -14.93 7.44
N SER A 85 4.83 -15.24 6.15
CA SER A 85 4.22 -16.46 5.63
C SER A 85 4.70 -16.78 4.21
N LYS A 86 4.72 -18.07 3.85
CA LYS A 86 4.89 -18.51 2.47
C LYS A 86 3.61 -18.34 1.64
N GLU A 87 2.47 -18.27 2.31
CA GLU A 87 1.14 -18.10 1.72
C GLU A 87 0.78 -16.60 1.72
N PRO A 88 0.60 -15.96 0.54
CA PRO A 88 0.34 -14.53 0.43
C PRO A 88 -0.87 -14.04 1.24
N GLU A 89 -1.94 -14.85 1.33
CA GLU A 89 -3.17 -14.54 2.06
C GLU A 89 -2.97 -14.43 3.58
N LYS A 90 -1.85 -14.95 4.09
CA LYS A 90 -1.46 -14.87 5.50
C LYS A 90 -0.44 -13.76 5.79
N CYS A 91 0.06 -13.08 4.76
CA CYS A 91 0.94 -11.94 4.92
C CYS A 91 0.13 -10.68 5.21
N SER A 92 0.71 -9.74 5.95
CA SER A 92 0.12 -8.46 6.30
C SER A 92 -0.06 -7.56 5.08
N ARG A 93 0.84 -7.65 4.10
CA ARG A 93 0.89 -6.73 2.96
C ARG A 93 1.06 -7.50 1.66
N LEU A 94 0.09 -7.35 0.74
CA LEU A 94 0.10 -8.00 -0.57
C LEU A 94 0.47 -7.00 -1.65
N ARG A 95 1.76 -6.98 -1.98
CA ARG A 95 2.30 -6.05 -2.99
C ARG A 95 1.89 -6.38 -4.43
N TYR A 96 1.62 -7.65 -4.73
CA TYR A 96 1.29 -8.06 -6.08
C TYR A 96 -0.22 -8.04 -6.30
N ARG A 97 -0.63 -7.41 -7.40
CA ARG A 97 -2.04 -7.34 -7.81
C ARG A 97 -2.69 -8.71 -7.87
N LYS A 98 -2.00 -9.70 -8.46
CA LYS A 98 -2.51 -11.06 -8.61
C LYS A 98 -2.90 -11.64 -7.25
N ASP A 99 -2.01 -11.53 -6.27
CA ASP A 99 -2.24 -12.08 -4.93
C ASP A 99 -3.37 -11.32 -4.22
N SER A 100 -3.39 -9.99 -4.35
CA SER A 100 -4.46 -9.15 -3.79
C SER A 100 -5.84 -9.52 -4.36
N LEU A 101 -5.94 -9.68 -5.68
CA LEU A 101 -7.19 -10.08 -6.35
C LEU A 101 -7.61 -11.51 -6.00
N ASN A 102 -6.66 -12.44 -5.93
CA ASN A 102 -6.95 -13.81 -5.50
C ASN A 102 -7.53 -13.82 -4.09
N VAL A 103 -6.92 -13.07 -3.16
CA VAL A 103 -7.42 -12.98 -1.80
C VAL A 103 -8.83 -12.42 -1.73
N LEU A 104 -9.11 -11.35 -2.48
CA LEU A 104 -10.43 -10.74 -2.53
C LEU A 104 -11.48 -11.66 -3.16
N ARG A 105 -11.12 -12.38 -4.23
CA ARG A 105 -12.00 -13.30 -4.95
C ARG A 105 -12.31 -14.56 -4.15
N GLU A 106 -11.30 -15.18 -3.57
CA GLU A 106 -11.44 -16.44 -2.83
C GLU A 106 -11.91 -16.21 -1.38
N LYS A 107 -11.97 -14.95 -0.92
CA LYS A 107 -12.30 -14.56 0.46
C LYS A 107 -11.45 -15.27 1.51
N ASN A 108 -10.20 -15.58 1.19
CA ASN A 108 -9.30 -16.36 2.03
C ASN A 108 -8.26 -15.50 2.78
N GLY A 109 -8.40 -14.17 2.70
CA GLY A 109 -7.51 -13.23 3.38
C GLY A 109 -7.53 -13.41 4.90
N SER A 110 -6.34 -13.39 5.51
CA SER A 110 -6.24 -13.44 6.96
C SER A 110 -6.55 -12.09 7.60
N LYS A 111 -6.93 -12.12 8.88
CA LYS A 111 -7.11 -10.91 9.71
C LYS A 111 -5.84 -10.06 9.89
N LYS A 112 -4.69 -10.56 9.45
CA LYS A 112 -3.41 -9.83 9.50
C LYS A 112 -3.25 -8.87 8.33
N ILE A 113 -4.07 -8.98 7.28
CA ILE A 113 -3.94 -8.13 6.10
C ILE A 113 -4.23 -6.68 6.47
N GLU A 114 -3.23 -5.84 6.27
CA GLU A 114 -3.19 -4.41 6.51
C GLU A 114 -3.04 -3.60 5.21
N GLY A 115 -2.67 -4.25 4.09
CA GLY A 115 -2.55 -3.54 2.80
C GLY A 115 -2.59 -4.43 1.56
N LEU A 116 -3.27 -3.95 0.52
CA LEU A 116 -3.44 -4.62 -0.77
C LEU A 116 -3.07 -3.68 -1.93
N ALA A 117 -2.30 -4.18 -2.89
CA ALA A 117 -1.99 -3.44 -4.11
C ALA A 117 -3.01 -3.75 -5.22
N LEU A 118 -3.96 -2.84 -5.42
CA LEU A 118 -4.90 -2.89 -6.54
C LEU A 118 -4.42 -1.90 -7.61
N HIS A 119 -3.85 -2.38 -8.71
CA HIS A 119 -3.63 -1.49 -9.85
C HIS A 119 -5.00 -1.15 -10.47
N MET A 120 -5.25 0.10 -10.83
CA MET A 120 -6.35 0.45 -11.74
C MET A 120 -5.80 0.38 -13.17
N TYR A 121 -6.54 -0.21 -14.10
CA TYR A 121 -6.27 0.00 -15.53
C TYR A 121 -7.21 1.08 -16.04
N HIS A 122 -6.71 1.96 -16.89
CA HIS A 122 -7.57 2.78 -17.73
C HIS A 122 -8.25 1.86 -18.75
N VAL A 123 -9.58 1.85 -18.78
CA VAL A 123 -10.35 1.21 -19.84
C VAL A 123 -10.77 2.31 -20.81
N GLU A 124 -10.14 2.37 -21.98
CA GLU A 124 -10.64 3.20 -23.07
C GLU A 124 -11.93 2.56 -23.60
N THR A 125 -13.06 3.28 -23.49
CA THR A 125 -14.31 2.81 -24.09
C THR A 125 -14.37 3.22 -25.57
N PRO A 126 -15.04 2.44 -26.45
CA PRO A 126 -15.02 2.67 -27.91
C PRO A 126 -15.63 4.00 -28.39
N SER A 127 -16.30 4.74 -27.52
CA SER A 127 -16.69 6.13 -27.74
C SER A 127 -15.71 6.96 -26.94
N GLY A 128 -14.88 7.78 -27.60
CA GLY A 128 -13.65 8.44 -27.11
C GLY A 128 -13.75 9.32 -25.86
N ASN A 129 -14.29 8.78 -24.79
CA ASN A 129 -14.52 9.38 -23.49
C ASN A 129 -13.67 8.57 -22.50
N THR A 130 -12.66 9.22 -21.92
CA THR A 130 -11.71 8.63 -20.98
C THR A 130 -12.34 8.50 -19.60
N ASN A 131 -13.25 7.55 -19.43
CA ASN A 131 -14.02 7.43 -18.20
C ASN A 131 -13.32 6.42 -17.29
N LYS A 132 -12.93 6.86 -16.08
CA LYS A 132 -12.29 5.99 -15.11
C LYS A 132 -13.35 5.04 -14.55
N ILE A 133 -13.16 3.74 -14.76
CA ILE A 133 -14.03 2.69 -14.22
C ILE A 133 -13.23 1.93 -13.16
N LEU A 134 -13.78 1.85 -11.94
CA LEU A 134 -13.26 0.99 -10.88
C LEU A 134 -14.18 -0.22 -10.79
N ASP A 135 -13.67 -1.39 -11.16
CA ASP A 135 -14.42 -2.63 -11.10
C ASP A 135 -13.95 -3.46 -9.92
N LEU A 136 -14.83 -3.61 -8.93
CA LEU A 136 -14.64 -4.42 -7.73
C LEU A 136 -15.59 -5.61 -7.74
N SER A 137 -16.22 -5.93 -8.88
CA SER A 137 -17.13 -7.07 -8.98
C SER A 137 -16.46 -8.38 -8.54
N GLY A 138 -17.22 -9.18 -7.78
CA GLY A 138 -16.76 -10.41 -7.15
C GLY A 138 -15.84 -10.20 -5.95
N SER A 139 -15.56 -8.96 -5.54
CA SER A 139 -14.85 -8.65 -4.30
C SER A 139 -15.83 -8.70 -3.14
N CYS A 140 -15.81 -9.77 -2.38
CA CYS A 140 -16.87 -10.05 -1.42
C CYS A 140 -16.43 -9.86 0.05
N ILE A 141 -15.42 -9.00 0.22
CA ILE A 141 -14.90 -8.51 1.52
C ILE A 141 -15.12 -6.99 1.65
N LEU A 142 -15.74 -6.35 0.66
CA LEU A 142 -15.98 -4.91 0.69
C LEU A 142 -17.23 -4.61 1.53
N THR A 143 -17.07 -4.47 2.86
CA THR A 143 -18.19 -4.12 3.75
C THR A 143 -18.49 -2.62 3.73
N GLU A 144 -17.50 -1.81 3.34
CA GLU A 144 -17.62 -0.36 3.13
C GLU A 144 -16.75 0.06 1.95
N THR A 145 -17.22 1.04 1.17
CA THR A 145 -16.41 1.67 0.13
C THR A 145 -15.48 2.72 0.75
N GLY A 146 -14.22 2.79 0.29
CA GLY A 146 -13.34 3.91 0.64
C GLY A 146 -13.88 5.25 0.12
N ASP A 147 -13.38 6.36 0.67
CA ASP A 147 -13.72 7.71 0.18
C ASP A 147 -13.17 7.94 -1.24
N PHE A 148 -14.08 8.15 -2.20
CA PHE A 148 -13.76 8.39 -3.60
C PHE A 148 -13.70 9.88 -3.97
N SER A 149 -13.71 10.80 -2.99
CA SER A 149 -13.56 12.24 -3.20
C SER A 149 -12.30 12.63 -4.00
N LEU A 150 -11.25 11.80 -3.93
CA LEU A 150 -9.97 11.95 -4.66
C LEU A 150 -10.00 11.45 -6.10
N VAL A 151 -11.10 10.81 -6.52
CA VAL A 151 -11.35 10.43 -7.91
C VAL A 151 -12.62 11.15 -8.39
N PRO A 152 -12.61 12.49 -8.48
CA PRO A 152 -13.82 13.30 -8.75
C PRO A 152 -14.45 13.04 -10.13
N ASN A 153 -13.71 12.36 -11.02
CA ASN A 153 -14.16 11.96 -12.35
C ASN A 153 -14.42 10.44 -12.46
N LEU A 154 -14.64 9.76 -11.33
CA LEU A 154 -15.05 8.35 -11.30
C LEU A 154 -16.51 8.28 -11.76
N GLU A 155 -16.73 7.77 -12.97
CA GLU A 155 -18.07 7.74 -13.54
C GLU A 155 -18.80 6.43 -13.28
N ARG A 156 -18.05 5.34 -13.14
CA ARG A 156 -18.63 4.02 -12.92
C ARG A 156 -17.82 3.21 -11.93
N LEU A 157 -18.45 2.91 -10.81
CA LEU A 157 -18.00 1.90 -9.84
C LEU A 157 -18.83 0.64 -10.12
N ILE A 158 -18.18 -0.45 -10.48
CA ILE A 158 -18.87 -1.73 -10.73
C ILE A 158 -18.73 -2.57 -9.46
N LEU A 159 -19.88 -2.82 -8.82
CA LEU A 159 -20.04 -3.68 -7.66
C LEU A 159 -21.05 -4.77 -8.07
N GLU A 160 -20.61 -5.76 -8.86
CA GLU A 160 -21.43 -6.95 -9.11
C GLU A 160 -21.01 -8.06 -8.15
N ASP A 161 -21.96 -8.70 -7.47
CA ASP A 161 -21.72 -9.80 -6.51
C ASP A 161 -20.75 -9.49 -5.35
N CYS A 162 -20.57 -8.21 -5.00
CA CYS A 162 -20.01 -7.77 -3.71
C CYS A 162 -20.95 -8.12 -2.55
#